data_AF-A0A956K5F2-F1
#
_entry.id   AF-A0A956K5F2-F1
#
_cell.length_a   1.000
_cell.length_b   1.000
_cell.length_c   1.000
_cell.angle_alpha   90.00
_cell.angle_beta   90.00
_cell.angle_gamma   90.00
#
_symmetry.space_group_name_H-M   'P 1'
#
loop_
_entity.id
_entity.type
_entity.pdbx_description
1 polymer ?
#
loop_
_entity_poly.entity_id
_entity_poly.type
_entity_poly.pdbx_seq_one_letter_code
_entity_poly.pdbx_strand_id
1 'polypeptide(L)'
;MVTVGKSSGDDEREHDRRLEAEVVQLRLQLSELRHALRNDLQLLSSIMALRLRQLDDPTARAQLARCKRLLGALGVVYQQDVAETGMLAVDSFLAGLVAELEAGRPAIAVRSAALAWRHDRATHIAVILDE
;
A
#
# COMPACT_ATOMS: atom_id res chain seq x y z
N MET A 1 -43.80 -28.35 -28.59
CA MET A 1 -43.51 -28.46 -27.14
C MET A 1 -42.00 -28.29 -26.99
N VAL A 2 -41.54 -27.09 -26.65
CA VAL A 2 -40.12 -26.69 -26.67
C VAL A 2 -39.65 -26.53 -25.22
N THR A 3 -38.70 -27.35 -24.80
CA THR A 3 -37.95 -27.21 -23.54
C THR A 3 -36.49 -27.48 -23.84
N VAL A 4 -35.81 -26.52 -24.47
CA VAL A 4 -34.34 -26.58 -24.68
C VAL A 4 -33.65 -25.26 -24.30
N GLY A 5 -34.38 -24.18 -23.96
CA GLY A 5 -33.77 -22.87 -23.66
C GLY A 5 -33.37 -22.60 -22.20
N LYS A 6 -33.64 -23.50 -21.25
CA LYS A 6 -33.46 -23.21 -19.80
C LYS A 6 -32.08 -23.58 -19.24
N SER A 7 -31.41 -24.62 -19.79
CA SER A 7 -30.13 -25.12 -19.24
C SER A 7 -28.96 -24.16 -19.44
N SER A 8 -28.79 -23.61 -20.65
CA SER A 8 -27.61 -22.78 -20.97
C SER A 8 -27.57 -21.46 -20.20
N GLY A 9 -28.73 -20.84 -19.97
CA GLY A 9 -28.80 -19.58 -19.22
C GLY A 9 -28.72 -19.76 -17.71
N ASP A 10 -29.01 -20.95 -17.18
CA ASP A 10 -28.80 -21.25 -15.77
C ASP A 10 -27.33 -21.63 -15.50
N ASP A 11 -26.67 -22.33 -16.43
CA ASP A 11 -25.22 -22.63 -16.36
C ASP A 11 -24.35 -21.36 -16.43
N GLU A 12 -24.70 -20.39 -17.31
CA GLU A 12 -24.01 -19.09 -17.39
C GLU A 12 -24.15 -18.28 -16.10
N ARG A 13 -25.35 -18.25 -15.50
CA ARG A 13 -25.58 -17.54 -14.22
C ARG A 13 -24.88 -18.21 -13.05
N GLU A 14 -24.84 -19.53 -13.03
CA GLU A 14 -24.10 -20.30 -12.02
C GLU A 14 -22.59 -20.02 -12.14
N HIS A 15 -22.08 -19.94 -13.37
CA HIS A 15 -20.70 -19.58 -13.65
C HIS A 15 -20.38 -18.15 -13.20
N ASP A 16 -21.22 -17.17 -13.57
CA ASP A 16 -21.05 -15.76 -13.19
C ASP A 16 -21.06 -15.59 -11.66
N ARG A 17 -22.00 -16.25 -10.97
CA ARG A 17 -22.05 -16.23 -9.49
C ARG A 17 -20.80 -16.82 -8.86
N ARG A 18 -20.24 -17.88 -9.46
CA ARG A 18 -19.01 -18.51 -8.97
C ARG A 18 -17.81 -17.57 -9.14
N LEU A 19 -17.70 -16.88 -10.28
CA LEU A 19 -16.67 -15.89 -10.53
C LEU A 19 -16.80 -14.70 -9.56
N GLU A 20 -18.02 -14.19 -9.34
CA GLU A 20 -18.28 -13.13 -8.37
C GLU A 20 -17.87 -13.53 -6.96
N ALA A 21 -18.21 -14.74 -6.53
CA ALA A 21 -17.82 -15.27 -5.23
C ALA A 21 -16.28 -15.38 -5.09
N GLU A 22 -15.60 -15.83 -6.15
CA GLU A 22 -14.14 -15.93 -6.18
C GLU A 22 -13.47 -14.55 -6.11
N VAL A 23 -13.99 -13.56 -6.85
CA VAL A 23 -13.52 -12.17 -6.78
C VAL A 23 -13.69 -11.60 -5.37
N VAL A 24 -14.83 -11.84 -4.72
CA VAL A 24 -15.07 -11.40 -3.35
C VAL A 24 -14.08 -12.06 -2.37
N GLN A 25 -13.82 -13.36 -2.51
CA GLN A 25 -12.83 -14.03 -1.67
C GLN A 25 -11.42 -13.48 -1.87
N LEU A 26 -10.98 -13.29 -3.11
CA LEU A 26 -9.67 -12.71 -3.40
C LEU A 26 -9.53 -11.29 -2.83
N ARG A 27 -10.60 -10.48 -2.88
CA ARG A 27 -10.61 -9.14 -2.27
C ARG A 27 -10.46 -9.18 -0.75
N LEU A 28 -11.13 -10.11 -0.09
CA LEU A 28 -11.00 -10.31 1.37
C LEU A 28 -9.57 -10.73 1.74
N GLN A 29 -9.01 -11.71 1.03
CA GLN A 29 -7.62 -12.16 1.25
C GLN A 29 -6.60 -11.04 1.03
N LEU A 30 -6.79 -10.22 -0.01
CA LEU A 30 -5.93 -9.05 -0.26
C LEU A 30 -6.06 -8.00 0.84
N SER A 31 -7.23 -7.83 1.43
CA SER A 31 -7.43 -6.92 2.56
C SER A 31 -6.72 -7.44 3.81
N GLU A 32 -6.82 -8.73 4.11
CA GLU A 32 -6.14 -9.37 5.23
C GLU A 32 -4.62 -9.29 5.08
N LEU A 33 -4.09 -9.57 3.89
CA LEU A 33 -2.66 -9.47 3.60
C LEU A 33 -2.17 -8.02 3.76
N ARG A 34 -2.93 -7.03 3.27
CA ARG A 34 -2.60 -5.61 3.45
C ARG A 34 -2.59 -5.21 4.92
N HIS A 35 -3.57 -5.69 5.68
CA HIS A 35 -3.62 -5.44 7.11
C HIS A 35 -2.41 -6.06 7.84
N ALA A 36 -2.07 -7.31 7.53
CA ALA A 36 -0.89 -7.97 8.09
C ALA A 36 0.40 -7.21 7.74
N LEU A 37 0.56 -6.82 6.48
CA LEU A 37 1.73 -6.07 6.02
C LEU A 37 1.84 -4.71 6.71
N ARG A 38 0.73 -3.99 6.91
CA ARG A 38 0.69 -2.75 7.68
C ARG A 38 1.18 -2.97 9.11
N ASN A 39 0.72 -4.04 9.76
CA ASN A 39 1.15 -4.38 11.12
C ASN A 39 2.65 -4.68 11.19
N ASP A 40 3.17 -5.46 10.24
CA ASP A 40 4.58 -5.82 10.17
C ASP A 40 5.47 -4.60 9.98
N LEU A 41 5.11 -3.69 9.06
CA LEU A 41 5.84 -2.45 8.83
C LEU A 41 5.83 -1.54 10.07
N GLN A 42 4.71 -1.50 10.80
CA GLN A 42 4.60 -0.72 12.03
C GLN A 42 5.45 -1.32 13.17
N LEU A 43 5.48 -2.64 13.30
CA LEU A 43 6.34 -3.35 14.26
C LEU A 43 7.82 -3.10 13.95
N LEU A 44 8.24 -3.29 12.69
CA LEU A 44 9.62 -3.04 12.26
C LEU A 44 10.03 -1.59 12.53
N SER A 45 9.18 -0.63 12.18
CA SER A 45 9.42 0.80 12.44
C SER A 45 9.60 1.09 13.93
N SER A 46 8.82 0.43 14.80
CA SER A 46 8.90 0.57 16.25
C SER A 46 10.21 -0.01 16.82
N ILE A 47 10.60 -1.20 16.35
CA ILE A 47 11.87 -1.84 16.74
C ILE A 47 13.05 -0.96 16.34
N MET A 48 13.04 -0.41 15.12
CA MET A 48 14.11 0.46 14.64
C MET A 48 14.20 1.76 15.43
N ALA A 49 13.06 2.35 15.80
CA ALA A 49 13.03 3.53 16.66
C ALA A 49 13.64 3.24 18.05
N LEU A 50 13.38 2.07 18.62
CA LEU A 50 13.99 1.64 19.89
C LEU A 50 15.51 1.45 19.74
N ARG A 51 15.95 0.80 18.66
CA ARG A 51 17.37 0.57 18.39
C ARG A 51 18.12 1.87 18.15
N LEU A 52 17.56 2.83 17.42
CA LEU A 52 18.16 4.15 17.18
C LEU A 52 18.55 4.88 18.48
N ARG A 53 17.77 4.70 19.55
CA ARG A 53 18.05 5.31 20.87
C ARG A 53 19.22 4.66 21.61
N GLN A 54 19.57 3.42 21.26
CA GLN A 54 20.59 2.60 21.92
C GLN A 54 21.88 2.50 21.11
N LEU A 55 21.88 2.96 19.86
CA LEU A 55 23.08 2.97 19.04
C LEU A 55 23.95 4.16 19.41
N ASP A 56 25.23 3.92 19.65
CA ASP A 56 26.25 4.95 19.90
C ASP A 56 27.00 5.35 18.64
N ASP A 57 27.27 4.39 17.73
CA ASP A 57 27.96 4.64 16.47
C ASP A 57 27.14 5.56 15.55
N PRO A 58 27.66 6.76 15.21
CA PRO A 58 26.99 7.70 14.31
C PRO A 58 26.75 7.13 12.91
N THR A 59 27.62 6.27 12.40
CA THR A 59 27.48 5.70 11.06
C THR A 59 26.33 4.71 11.02
N ALA A 60 26.31 3.74 11.93
CA ALA A 60 25.21 2.79 12.04
C ALA A 60 23.88 3.48 12.39
N ARG A 61 23.90 4.56 13.20
CA ARG A 61 22.71 5.37 13.47
C ARG A 61 22.15 6.02 12.20
N ALA A 62 23.02 6.57 11.35
CA ALA A 62 22.61 7.17 10.07
C ALA A 62 22.00 6.14 9.12
N GLN A 63 22.61 4.96 8.99
CA GLN A 63 22.10 3.88 8.14
C GLN A 63 20.76 3.33 8.65
N LEU A 64 20.63 3.12 9.96
CA LEU A 64 19.37 2.66 10.56
C LEU A 64 18.26 3.71 10.41
N ALA A 65 18.60 5.00 10.54
CA ALA A 65 17.66 6.09 10.32
C ALA A 65 17.19 6.15 8.85
N ARG A 66 18.08 5.86 7.90
CA ARG A 66 17.72 5.71 6.47
C ARG A 66 16.75 4.57 6.25
N CYS A 67 17.09 3.37 6.72
CA CYS A 67 16.20 2.21 6.60
C CYS A 67 14.83 2.47 7.25
N LYS A 68 14.77 3.18 8.39
CA LYS A 68 13.50 3.54 9.04
C LYS A 68 12.66 4.47 8.16
N ARG A 69 13.27 5.45 7.48
CA ARG A 69 12.56 6.35 6.55
C ARG A 69 12.02 5.59 5.34
N LEU A 70 12.83 4.71 4.73
CA LEU A 70 12.39 3.87 3.62
C LEU A 70 11.19 3.00 4.00
N LEU A 71 11.22 2.39 5.19
CA LEU A 71 10.08 1.62 5.71
C LEU A 71 8.84 2.48 5.97
N GLY A 72 9.02 3.71 6.47
CA GLY A 72 7.93 4.69 6.60
C GLY A 72 7.30 5.01 5.24
N ALA A 73 8.12 5.30 4.23
CA ALA A 73 7.65 5.58 2.88
C ALA A 73 6.88 4.40 2.25
N LEU A 74 7.38 3.16 2.43
CA LEU A 74 6.65 1.96 2.03
C LEU A 74 5.34 1.80 2.82
N GLY A 75 5.36 2.08 4.12
CA GLY A 75 4.18 2.08 4.98
C GLY A 75 3.09 3.02 4.48
N VAL A 76 3.44 4.20 3.96
CA VAL A 76 2.48 5.15 3.36
C VAL A 76 1.78 4.54 2.15
N VAL A 77 2.51 3.81 1.29
CA VAL A 77 1.95 3.13 0.11
C VAL A 77 0.93 2.06 0.54
N TYR A 78 1.34 1.18 1.47
CA TYR A 78 0.50 0.05 1.88
C TYR A 78 -0.67 0.44 2.79
N GLN A 79 -0.66 1.65 3.33
CA GLN A 79 -1.78 2.23 4.06
C GLN A 79 -2.79 2.95 3.16
N GLN A 80 -2.50 3.12 1.86
CA GLN A 80 -3.48 3.70 0.95
C GLN A 80 -4.62 2.73 0.68
N ASP A 81 -5.84 3.24 0.77
CA ASP A 81 -7.01 2.55 0.26
C ASP A 81 -6.89 2.46 -1.27
N VAL A 82 -6.58 1.26 -1.74
CA VAL A 82 -6.55 0.97 -3.17
C VAL A 82 -7.97 0.77 -3.62
N ALA A 83 -8.44 1.62 -4.53
CA ALA A 83 -9.73 1.44 -5.18
C ALA A 83 -9.80 0.06 -5.84
N GLU A 84 -11.01 -0.43 -6.14
CA GLU A 84 -11.19 -1.71 -6.83
C GLU A 84 -10.41 -1.81 -8.16
N THR A 85 -10.06 -0.66 -8.74
CA THR A 85 -9.27 -0.50 -9.96
C THR A 85 -7.75 -0.67 -9.77
N GLY A 86 -7.25 -0.87 -8.55
CA GLY A 86 -5.81 -0.91 -8.28
C GLY A 86 -5.14 0.47 -8.23
N MET A 87 -5.95 1.53 -8.19
CA MET A 87 -5.51 2.92 -8.25
C MET A 87 -5.50 3.56 -6.86
N LEU A 88 -4.53 4.45 -6.62
CA LEU A 88 -4.44 5.32 -5.44
C LEU A 88 -4.51 6.79 -5.82
N ALA A 89 -5.05 7.61 -4.92
CA ALA A 89 -5.07 9.06 -5.06
C ALA A 89 -3.68 9.64 -4.77
N VAL A 90 -3.11 10.34 -5.76
CA VAL A 90 -1.72 10.82 -5.73
C VAL A 90 -1.51 11.91 -4.69
N ASP A 91 -2.49 12.78 -4.51
CA ASP A 91 -2.54 13.80 -3.46
C ASP A 91 -2.43 13.19 -2.06
N SER A 92 -3.26 12.19 -1.73
CA SER A 92 -3.23 11.47 -0.45
C SER A 92 -1.88 10.79 -0.22
N PHE A 93 -1.36 10.11 -1.24
CA PHE A 93 -0.07 9.45 -1.19
C PHE A 93 1.09 10.42 -0.94
N LEU A 94 1.18 11.49 -1.72
CA LEU A 94 2.26 12.47 -1.59
C LEU A 94 2.17 13.23 -0.26
N ALA A 95 0.98 13.53 0.23
CA ALA A 95 0.79 14.14 1.55
C ALA A 95 1.29 13.24 2.68
N GLY A 96 0.93 11.95 2.65
CA GLY A 96 1.44 10.97 3.62
C GLY A 96 2.96 10.81 3.54
N LEU A 97 3.52 10.80 2.33
CA LEU A 97 4.95 10.67 2.11
C LEU A 97 5.73 11.89 2.61
N VAL A 98 5.22 13.09 2.38
CA VAL A 98 5.80 14.33 2.95
C VAL A 98 5.76 14.31 4.47
N ALA A 99 4.64 13.90 5.07
CA ALA A 99 4.52 13.83 6.53
C ALA A 99 5.60 12.91 7.14
N GLU A 100 5.95 11.82 6.46
CA GLU A 100 7.06 10.95 6.89
C GLU A 100 8.45 11.52 6.60
N LEU A 101 8.62 12.29 5.52
CA LEU A 101 9.90 12.91 5.15
C LEU A 101 10.21 14.17 6.00
N GLU A 102 9.20 14.90 6.45
CA GLU A 102 9.34 16.09 7.32
C GLU A 102 9.87 15.74 8.72
N ALA A 103 9.78 14.46 9.13
CA ALA A 103 10.41 13.95 10.34
C ALA A 103 11.95 13.93 10.21
N GLY A 104 12.57 15.10 10.05
CA GLY A 104 14.01 15.31 9.98
C GLY A 104 14.54 16.20 8.85
N ARG A 105 13.68 16.91 8.07
CA ARG A 105 14.08 17.78 6.95
C ARG A 105 13.29 19.10 6.92
N PRO A 106 13.78 20.16 6.23
CA PRO A 106 13.02 21.40 6.05
C PRO A 106 11.70 21.14 5.32
N ALA A 107 10.71 21.99 5.60
CA ALA A 107 9.33 21.77 5.16
C ALA A 107 9.21 21.61 3.63
N ILE A 108 8.64 20.49 3.19
CA ILE A 108 8.45 20.15 1.78
C ILE A 108 6.99 20.46 1.42
N ALA A 109 6.77 21.55 0.68
CA ALA A 109 5.45 21.85 0.15
C ALA A 109 5.15 20.97 -1.08
N VAL A 110 4.09 20.16 -1.00
CA VAL A 110 3.59 19.38 -2.14
C VAL A 110 2.38 20.06 -2.77
N ARG A 111 2.37 20.06 -4.11
CA ARG A 111 1.19 20.40 -4.92
C ARG A 111 1.01 19.32 -5.97
N SER A 112 -0.18 18.77 -6.06
CA SER A 112 -0.57 17.80 -7.09
C SER A 112 -1.85 18.24 -7.76
N ALA A 113 -2.01 17.89 -9.04
CA ALA A 113 -3.34 17.84 -9.65
C ALA A 113 -4.03 16.54 -9.18
N ALA A 114 -5.38 16.52 -9.19
CA ALA A 114 -6.14 15.31 -8.91
C ALA A 114 -5.79 14.22 -9.93
N LEU A 115 -4.89 13.33 -9.52
CA LEU A 115 -4.31 12.27 -10.34
C LEU A 115 -4.46 10.97 -9.58
N ALA A 116 -4.65 9.88 -10.32
CA ALA A 116 -4.67 8.54 -9.79
C ALA A 116 -3.50 7.74 -10.38
N TRP A 117 -2.76 7.02 -9.54
CA TRP A 117 -1.66 6.14 -9.97
C TRP A 117 -1.97 4.68 -9.68
N ARG A 118 -1.42 3.78 -10.50
CA ARG A 118 -1.37 2.35 -10.17
C ARG A 118 -0.45 2.14 -8.96
N HIS A 119 -0.82 1.23 -8.07
CA HIS A 119 -0.09 0.94 -6.84
C HIS A 119 1.40 0.61 -7.06
N ASP A 120 1.73 -0.13 -8.11
CA ASP A 120 3.11 -0.48 -8.46
C ASP A 120 3.99 0.75 -8.73
N ARG A 121 3.47 1.76 -9.45
CA ARG A 121 4.19 3.02 -9.70
C ARG A 121 4.45 3.82 -8.42
N ALA A 122 3.53 3.82 -7.46
CA ALA A 122 3.74 4.53 -6.19
C ALA A 122 4.84 3.89 -5.33
N THR A 123 4.96 2.55 -5.33
CA THR A 123 6.07 1.85 -4.67
C THR A 123 7.42 2.28 -5.23
N HIS A 124 7.57 2.39 -6.55
CA HIS A 124 8.81 2.85 -7.17
C HIS A 124 9.20 4.27 -6.76
N ILE A 125 8.23 5.19 -6.68
CA ILE A 125 8.48 6.58 -6.29
C ILE A 125 8.89 6.67 -4.81
N ALA A 126 8.28 5.86 -3.94
CA ALA A 126 8.65 5.79 -2.53
C ALA A 126 10.12 5.35 -2.33
N VAL A 127 10.64 4.46 -3.18
CA VAL A 127 12.02 3.99 -3.13
C VAL A 127 13.02 5.05 -3.62
N ILE A 128 12.69 5.76 -4.71
CA ILE A 128 13.58 6.78 -5.31
C ILE A 128 13.80 7.98 -4.38
N LEU A 129 12.84 8.30 -3.50
CA LEU A 129 12.92 9.48 -2.63
C LEU A 129 13.88 9.36 -1.42
N ASP A 130 14.41 8.16 -1.14
CA ASP A 130 15.40 7.93 -0.06
C ASP A 130 16.83 7.60 -0.58
N GLU A 131 17.06 7.73 -1.89
CA GLU A 131 18.41 7.87 -2.49
C GLU A 131 18.93 9.31 -2.36
#